data_AF-A0A641RDQ9-F1
#
_entry.id   AF-A0A641RDQ9-F1
#
_cell.length_a   1.000
_cell.length_b   1.000
_cell.length_c   1.000
_cell.angle_alpha   90.00
_cell.angle_beta   90.00
_cell.angle_gamma   90.00
#
_symmetry.space_group_name_H-M   'P 1'
#
loop_
_entity.id
_entity.type
_entity.pdbx_description
1 polymer ?
#
loop_
_entity_poly.entity_id
_entity_poly.type
_entity_poly.pdbx_seq_one_letter_code
_entity_poly.pdbx_strand_id
1 'polypeptide(L)'
;LNAWIISQRAHAVANGLPVISVNRVGHEPDPSGQTNGILFWGNSFVAGPQGEFLAQAGNDQPENMIVEIDMERSENVRRWWPFLRDRRIDEYDGLTKRFLD
;
A
#
# COMPACT_ATOMS: atom_id res chain seq x y z
N LEU A 1 -9.46 -4.40 7.02
CA LEU A 1 -8.61 -3.20 7.21
C LEU A 1 -7.12 -3.55 7.34
N ASN A 2 -6.69 -4.14 8.46
CA ASN A 2 -5.25 -4.32 8.75
C ASN A 2 -4.49 -5.09 7.66
N ALA A 3 -5.08 -6.12 7.05
CA ALA A 3 -4.44 -6.85 5.95
C ALA A 3 -4.12 -5.96 4.74
N TRP A 4 -5.05 -5.08 4.34
CA TRP A 4 -4.84 -4.16 3.23
C TRP A 4 -3.74 -3.14 3.55
N ILE A 5 -3.76 -2.58 4.76
CA ILE A 5 -2.71 -1.69 5.24
C ILE A 5 -1.35 -2.39 5.21
N ILE A 6 -1.26 -3.60 5.75
CA ILE A 6 0.00 -4.35 5.87
C ILE A 6 0.57 -4.66 4.48
N SER A 7 -0.23 -5.14 3.52
CA SER A 7 0.25 -5.45 2.17
C SER A 7 0.84 -4.23 1.47
N GLN A 8 0.15 -3.08 1.53
CA GLN A 8 0.61 -1.83 0.93
C GLN A 8 1.88 -1.29 1.60
N ARG A 9 1.95 -1.35 2.94
CA ARG A 9 3.16 -0.97 3.70
C ARG A 9 4.34 -1.91 3.41
N ALA A 10 4.08 -3.20 3.19
CA ALA A 10 5.11 -4.16 2.82
C ALA A 10 5.73 -3.81 1.44
N HIS A 11 4.93 -3.31 0.49
CA HIS A 11 5.47 -2.80 -0.78
C HIS A 11 6.40 -1.60 -0.59
N ALA A 12 6.07 -0.69 0.34
CA ALA A 12 6.93 0.44 0.68
C ALA A 12 8.29 -0.04 1.20
N VAL A 13 8.26 -0.94 2.19
CA VAL A 13 9.46 -1.53 2.81
C VAL A 13 10.32 -2.28 1.78
N ALA A 14 9.71 -3.18 1.00
CA ALA A 14 10.44 -4.05 0.07
C ALA A 14 11.20 -3.27 -1.02
N ASN A 15 10.77 -2.05 -1.33
CA ASN A 15 11.34 -1.23 -2.40
C ASN A 15 12.06 0.03 -1.89
N GLY A 16 11.98 0.34 -0.60
CA GLY A 16 12.47 1.58 -0.02
C GLY A 16 11.81 2.82 -0.63
N LEU A 17 10.50 2.76 -0.89
CA LEU A 17 9.74 3.82 -1.56
C LEU A 17 8.52 4.23 -0.73
N PRO A 18 8.12 5.52 -0.75
CA PRO A 18 6.84 5.92 -0.21
C PRO A 18 5.69 5.30 -1.02
N VAL A 19 4.59 4.94 -0.36
CA VAL A 19 3.38 4.39 -0.97
C VAL A 19 2.17 5.18 -0.52
N ILE A 20 1.38 5.65 -1.48
CA ILE A 20 0.13 6.37 -1.25
C ILE A 20 -1.02 5.43 -1.63
N SER A 21 -1.89 5.14 -0.67
CA SER A 21 -3.05 4.26 -0.87
C SER A 21 -4.33 5.06 -0.65
N VAL A 22 -5.20 5.11 -1.65
CA VAL A 22 -6.44 5.88 -1.63
C VAL A 22 -7.64 4.94 -1.68
N ASN A 23 -8.64 5.22 -0.87
CA ASN A 23 -9.87 4.45 -0.82
C ASN A 23 -11.09 5.37 -0.66
N ARG A 24 -12.25 4.88 -1.11
CA ARG A 24 -13.54 5.58 -1.04
C ARG A 24 -14.13 5.47 0.36
N VAL A 25 -15.06 6.36 0.70
CA VAL A 25 -15.96 6.26 1.85
C VAL A 25 -17.42 6.22 1.40
N GLY A 26 -18.30 5.73 2.26
CA GLY A 26 -19.76 5.78 2.06
C GLY A 26 -20.34 4.48 1.51
N HIS A 27 -21.67 4.41 1.50
CA HIS A 27 -22.42 3.25 1.07
C HIS A 27 -22.89 3.40 -0.38
N GLU A 28 -22.68 2.37 -1.18
CA GLU A 28 -23.21 2.26 -2.52
C GLU A 28 -24.17 1.08 -2.63
N PRO A 29 -25.46 1.31 -2.97
CA PRO A 29 -26.42 0.23 -3.10
C PRO A 29 -26.11 -0.63 -4.33
N ASP A 30 -26.45 -1.91 -4.25
CA ASP A 30 -26.36 -2.84 -5.38
C ASP A 30 -27.52 -2.58 -6.38
N PRO A 31 -27.25 -2.18 -7.63
CA PRO A 31 -28.29 -1.91 -8.62
C PRO A 31 -29.15 -3.13 -8.97
N SER A 32 -28.64 -4.35 -8.75
CA SER A 32 -29.37 -5.60 -9.01
C SER A 32 -30.33 -6.00 -7.88
N GLY A 33 -30.19 -5.37 -6.71
CA GLY A 33 -30.95 -5.69 -5.50
C GLY A 33 -30.65 -7.07 -4.89
N GLN A 34 -29.60 -7.76 -5.34
CA GLN A 34 -29.24 -9.11 -4.82
C GLN A 34 -28.48 -9.05 -3.50
N THR A 35 -27.79 -7.95 -3.23
CA THR A 35 -27.02 -7.72 -2.01
C THR A 35 -27.41 -6.38 -1.37
N ASN A 36 -26.90 -6.11 -0.17
CA ASN A 36 -27.08 -4.84 0.51
C ASN A 36 -26.14 -3.73 0.00
N GLY A 37 -25.45 -3.93 -1.13
CA GLY A 37 -24.43 -2.99 -1.61
C GLY A 37 -23.11 -3.09 -0.85
N ILE A 38 -22.27 -2.06 -0.98
CA ILE A 38 -20.90 -2.00 -0.44
C ILE A 38 -20.75 -0.77 0.43
N LEU A 39 -20.33 -0.96 1.68
CA LEU A 39 -19.83 0.14 2.52
C LEU A 39 -18.31 0.28 2.31
N PHE A 40 -17.91 1.33 1.60
CA PHE A 40 -16.51 1.69 1.46
C PHE A 40 -16.00 2.31 2.77
N TRP A 41 -14.82 1.88 3.18
CA TRP A 41 -14.31 2.05 4.54
C TRP A 41 -13.11 3.00 4.62
N GLY A 42 -12.86 3.84 3.62
CA GLY A 42 -11.80 4.85 3.63
C GLY A 42 -10.45 4.29 4.06
N ASN A 43 -9.86 4.88 5.10
CA ASN A 43 -8.51 4.57 5.57
C ASN A 43 -7.44 4.82 4.50
N SER A 44 -7.62 5.84 3.66
CA SER A 44 -6.54 6.32 2.79
C SER A 44 -5.32 6.68 3.64
N PHE A 45 -4.11 6.36 3.19
CA PHE A 45 -2.91 6.62 3.96
C PHE A 45 -1.68 6.79 3.08
N VAL A 46 -0.65 7.39 3.67
CA VAL A 46 0.68 7.52 3.08
C VAL A 46 1.67 6.79 3.99
N ALA A 47 2.38 5.81 3.43
CA ALA A 47 3.51 5.17 4.09
C ALA A 47 4.82 5.70 3.54
N GLY A 48 5.78 5.93 4.43
CA GLY A 48 7.16 6.23 4.06
C GLY A 48 7.95 4.97 3.65
N PRO A 49 9.22 5.13 3.26
CA PRO A 49 10.03 4.04 2.70
C PRO A 49 10.37 2.91 3.68
N GLN A 50 10.17 3.08 4.99
CA GLN A 50 10.29 2.00 5.99
C GLN A 50 8.91 1.48 6.44
N GLY A 51 7.86 1.87 5.71
CA GLY A 51 6.48 1.50 6.00
C GLY A 51 5.87 2.27 7.16
N GLU A 52 6.54 3.23 7.79
CA GLU A 52 5.92 4.11 8.79
C GLU A 52 4.80 4.95 8.19
N PHE A 53 3.75 5.25 8.96
CA PHE A 53 2.70 6.15 8.50
C PHE A 53 3.21 7.59 8.50
N LEU A 54 3.06 8.27 7.37
CA LEU A 54 3.27 9.72 7.23
C LEU A 54 1.94 10.48 7.37
N ALA A 55 0.84 9.87 6.93
CA ALA A 55 -0.52 10.38 7.09
C ALA A 55 -1.54 9.24 7.04
N GLN A 56 -2.69 9.43 7.67
CA GLN A 56 -3.81 8.49 7.63
C GLN A 56 -5.14 9.26 7.74
N ALA A 57 -6.04 9.02 6.80
CA ALA A 57 -7.41 9.54 6.79
C ALA A 57 -8.35 8.66 7.62
N GLY A 58 -9.51 9.23 7.97
CA GLY A 58 -10.65 8.51 8.54
C GLY A 58 -11.29 7.52 7.58
N ASN A 59 -12.43 6.96 8.00
CA ASN A 59 -13.09 5.84 7.33
C ASN A 59 -14.54 6.10 6.92
N ASP A 60 -15.09 7.25 7.28
CA ASP A 60 -16.52 7.53 7.18
C ASP A 60 -16.84 8.81 6.39
N GLN A 61 -15.93 9.78 6.33
CA GLN A 61 -16.13 11.05 5.62
C GLN A 61 -15.12 11.28 4.50
N PRO A 62 -15.51 12.03 3.43
CA PRO A 62 -14.57 12.47 2.42
C PRO A 62 -13.51 13.38 3.05
N GLU A 63 -12.25 13.10 2.75
CA GLU A 63 -11.11 13.87 3.26
C GLU A 63 -10.16 14.24 2.12
N ASN A 64 -9.52 15.39 2.28
CA ASN A 64 -8.46 15.87 1.39
C ASN A 64 -7.22 16.19 2.23
N MET A 65 -6.08 15.62 1.85
CA MET A 65 -4.82 15.76 2.57
C MET A 65 -3.70 16.12 1.61
N ILE A 66 -2.84 17.04 2.04
CA ILE A 66 -1.57 17.33 1.40
C ILE A 66 -0.48 16.76 2.29
N VAL A 67 0.38 15.91 1.71
CA VAL A 67 1.46 15.24 2.43
C VAL A 67 2.77 15.51 1.70
N GLU A 68 3.74 16.08 2.41
CA GLU A 68 5.08 16.30 1.87
C GLU A 68 5.87 14.98 1.90
N ILE A 69 6.56 14.69 0.80
CA ILE A 69 7.37 13.49 0.65
C ILE A 69 8.82 13.90 0.42
N ASP A 70 9.66 13.59 1.39
CA ASP A 70 11.10 13.71 1.24
C ASP A 70 11.66 12.51 0.47
N MET A 71 12.08 12.77 -0.77
CA MET A 71 12.63 11.75 -1.66
C MET A 71 14.05 11.31 -1.26
N GLU A 72 14.79 12.11 -0.49
CA GLU A 72 16.13 11.74 -0.01
C GLU A 72 16.07 10.57 0.98
N ARG A 73 14.94 10.40 1.69
CA ARG A 73 14.75 9.26 2.60
C ARG A 73 14.80 7.91 1.88
N SER A 74 14.30 7.83 0.65
CA SER A 74 14.38 6.59 -0.14
C SER A 74 15.82 6.15 -0.41
N GLU A 75 16.72 7.11 -0.70
CA GLU A 75 18.14 6.83 -0.89
C GLU A 75 18.77 6.32 0.41
N ASN A 76 18.54 7.02 1.53
CA ASN A 76 19.06 6.61 2.83
C ASN A 76 18.59 5.22 3.24
N VAL A 77 17.30 4.92 3.09
CA VAL A 77 16.74 3.60 3.43
C VAL A 77 17.33 2.50 2.57
N ARG A 78 17.52 2.73 1.26
CA ARG A 78 18.15 1.72 0.38
C ARG A 78 19.62 1.48 0.70
N ARG A 79 20.34 2.46 1.26
CA ARG A 79 21.70 2.26 1.77
C ARG A 79 21.71 1.41 3.04
N TRP A 80 20.75 1.61 3.94
CA TRP A 80 20.66 0.85 5.19
C TRP A 80 20.12 -0.57 4.98
N TRP A 81 19.09 -0.71 4.14
CA TRP A 81 18.41 -1.96 3.78
C TRP A 81 18.53 -2.21 2.27
N PRO A 82 19.67 -2.74 1.81
CA PRO A 82 20.00 -2.87 0.39
C PRO A 82 19.30 -4.07 -0.27
N PHE A 83 17.99 -4.21 -0.10
CA PHE A 83 17.22 -5.33 -0.64
C PHE A 83 17.44 -5.50 -2.14
N LEU A 84 17.46 -4.39 -2.91
CA LEU A 84 17.67 -4.44 -4.36
C LEU A 84 19.03 -5.00 -4.75
N ARG A 85 20.08 -4.76 -3.96
CA ARG A 85 21.44 -5.31 -4.16
C ARG A 85 21.46 -6.82 -3.90
N ASP A 86 20.72 -7.26 -2.89
CA ASP A 86 20.77 -8.62 -2.36
C ASP A 86 19.72 -9.56 -2.97
N ARG A 87 18.93 -9.11 -3.97
CA ARG A 87 17.96 -9.96 -4.68
C ARG A 87 18.67 -11.13 -5.36
N ARG A 88 18.26 -12.36 -5.04
CA ARG A 88 18.60 -13.58 -5.79
C ARG A 88 17.80 -13.68 -7.08
N ILE A 89 18.08 -12.77 -8.01
CA ILE A 89 17.38 -12.69 -9.31
C ILE A 89 17.50 -13.96 -10.15
N ASP A 90 18.55 -14.74 -9.90
CA ASP A 90 18.80 -16.07 -10.45
C ASP A 90 17.78 -17.12 -9.96
N GLU A 91 17.19 -16.92 -8.78
CA GLU A 91 16.17 -17.79 -8.19
C GLU A 91 14.74 -17.29 -8.43
N TYR A 92 14.56 -16.27 -9.28
CA TYR A 92 13.23 -15.69 -9.54
C TYR A 92 12.49 -16.39 -10.69
N ASP A 93 13.11 -17.41 -11.29
CA ASP A 93 12.39 -18.25 -12.24
C ASP A 93 11.16 -18.89 -11.55
N GLY A 94 10.12 -19.14 -12.34
CA GLY A 94 8.87 -19.68 -11.81
C GLY A 94 7.89 -18.65 -11.22
N LEU A 95 8.30 -17.44 -10.84
CA LEU A 95 7.38 -16.39 -10.34
C LEU A 95 6.28 -16.01 -11.34
N THR A 96 6.54 -16.20 -12.64
CA THR A 96 5.57 -15.96 -13.72
C THR A 96 4.60 -17.12 -13.94
N LYS A 97 4.81 -18.26 -13.27
CA LYS A 97 3.93 -19.42 -13.35
C LYS A 97 2.77 -19.26 -12.37
N ARG A 98 1.60 -19.77 -12.74
CA ARG A 98 0.42 -19.76 -11.85
C ARG A 98 0.64 -20.59 -10.58
N PHE A 99 1.33 -21.72 -10.73
CA PHE A 99 1.63 -22.70 -9.70
C PHE A 99 2.77 -23.62 -10.18
N LEU A 100 3.56 -24.18 -9.26
CA LEU A 100 4.60 -25.18 -9.49
C LEU A 100 4.34 -26.37 -8.56
N ASP A 101 4.28 -27.56 -9.13
CA ASP A 101 4.10 -28.84 -8.42
C ASP A 101 5.45 -29.50 -8.13
#